data_AF-A0A2W0ABA9-F1
#
_entry.id   AF-A0A2W0ABA9-F1
#
_cell.length_a   1.000
_cell.length_b   1.000
_cell.length_c   1.000
_cell.angle_alpha   90.00
_cell.angle_beta   90.00
_cell.angle_gamma   90.00
#
_symmetry.space_group_name_H-M   'P 1'
#
loop_
_entity.id
_entity.type
_entity.pdbx_description
1 polymer ?
#
loop_
_entity_poly.entity_id
_entity_poly.type
_entity_poly.pdbx_seq_one_letter_code
_entity_poly.pdbx_strand_id
1 'polypeptide(L)'
;MQRELIREGLLFTLAASYEEDPHEFVTLSRQTVDSSLAREVVAELRNEGYVEEQVRGVIRLTLRGYELHKNKPLPYTYRNLGQARASSAPALSRFVFENR
;
A
#
# COMPACT_ATOMS: atom_id res chain seq x y z
N MET A 1 -3.32 -7.97 -13.88
CA MET A 1 -3.63 -6.53 -14.03
C MET A 1 -4.34 -5.94 -12.82
N GLN A 2 -5.66 -6.10 -12.60
CA GLN A 2 -6.36 -5.39 -11.50
C GLN A 2 -5.83 -5.75 -10.10
N ARG A 3 -5.51 -7.02 -9.86
CA ARG A 3 -4.88 -7.49 -8.61
C ARG A 3 -3.53 -6.83 -8.36
N GLU A 4 -2.69 -6.73 -9.38
CA GLU A 4 -1.37 -6.11 -9.29
C GLU A 4 -1.49 -4.61 -9.00
N LEU A 5 -2.43 -3.92 -9.65
CA LEU A 5 -2.70 -2.50 -9.37
C LEU A 5 -3.13 -2.25 -7.91
N ILE A 6 -3.99 -3.11 -7.36
CA ILE A 6 -4.40 -3.03 -5.95
C ILE A 6 -3.20 -3.30 -5.04
N ARG A 7 -2.39 -4.32 -5.34
CA ARG A 7 -1.19 -4.66 -4.57
C ARG A 7 -0.16 -3.54 -4.58
N GLU A 8 0.14 -2.96 -5.74
CA GLU A 8 1.09 -1.86 -5.85
C GLU A 8 0.56 -0.58 -5.20
N GLY A 9 -0.73 -0.26 -5.37
CA GLY A 9 -1.37 0.86 -4.69
C GLY A 9 -1.30 0.73 -3.16
N LEU A 10 -1.63 -0.45 -2.61
CA LEU A 10 -1.51 -0.74 -1.18
C LEU A 10 -0.07 -0.56 -0.69
N LEU A 11 0.90 -1.18 -1.37
CA LEU A 11 2.30 -1.11 -0.96
C LEU A 11 2.87 0.31 -1.04
N PHE A 12 2.51 1.08 -2.07
CA PHE A 12 2.96 2.45 -2.23
C PHE A 12 2.49 3.34 -1.09
N THR A 13 1.20 3.28 -0.74
CA THR A 13 0.66 4.09 0.36
C THR A 13 1.20 3.62 1.72
N LEU A 14 1.28 2.31 1.95
CA LEU A 14 1.84 1.78 3.19
C LEU A 14 3.33 2.13 3.34
N ALA A 15 4.08 2.21 2.25
CA ALA A 15 5.47 2.63 2.27
C ALA A 15 5.60 4.11 2.65
N ALA A 16 4.73 4.98 2.12
CA ALA A 16 4.69 6.39 2.51
C ALA A 16 4.40 6.55 4.01
N SER A 17 3.36 5.88 4.54
CA SER A 17 3.06 5.91 5.98
C SER A 17 4.19 5.33 6.83
N TYR A 18 4.86 4.27 6.35
CA TYR A 18 6.01 3.68 7.05
C TYR A 18 7.22 4.63 7.12
N GLU A 19 7.41 5.49 6.12
CA GLU A 19 8.47 6.51 6.13
C GLU A 19 8.16 7.66 7.10
N GLU A 20 6.88 7.96 7.32
CA GLU A 20 6.43 8.93 8.31
C GLU A 20 6.50 8.36 9.74
N ASP A 21 5.88 7.20 9.96
CA ASP A 21 5.92 6.46 11.22
C ASP A 21 5.87 4.93 10.97
N PRO A 22 6.98 4.19 11.20
CA PRO A 22 7.05 2.74 11.02
C PRO A 22 6.10 1.92 11.93
N HIS A 23 5.61 2.52 13.01
CA HIS A 23 4.74 1.89 13.98
C HIS A 23 3.26 2.17 13.73
N GLU A 24 2.95 3.11 12.83
CA GLU A 24 1.57 3.51 12.54
C GLU A 24 0.81 2.43 11.77
N PHE A 25 -0.43 2.20 12.21
CA PHE A 25 -1.38 1.37 11.49
C PHE A 25 -2.29 2.25 10.64
N VAL A 26 -2.43 1.90 9.37
CA VAL A 26 -3.27 2.61 8.43
C VAL A 26 -4.61 1.89 8.28
N THR A 27 -5.69 2.66 8.29
CA THR A 27 -7.05 2.13 8.10
C THR A 27 -7.44 2.17 6.63
N LEU A 28 -7.68 0.99 6.06
CA LEU A 28 -8.21 0.80 4.71
C LEU A 28 -9.60 1.41 4.58
N SER A 29 -9.89 1.96 3.39
CA SER A 29 -11.22 2.46 3.06
C SER A 29 -12.25 1.32 3.13
N ARG A 30 -13.50 1.67 3.44
CA ARG A 30 -14.60 0.69 3.47
C ARG A 30 -14.73 -0.05 2.13
N GLN A 31 -14.51 0.64 1.02
CA GLN A 31 -14.54 0.05 -0.34
C GLN A 31 -13.50 -1.06 -0.50
N THR A 32 -12.31 -0.87 0.07
CA THR A 32 -11.22 -1.85 0.03
C THR A 32 -11.52 -3.05 0.93
N VAL A 33 -12.10 -2.82 2.10
CA VAL A 33 -12.49 -3.90 3.04
C VAL A 33 -13.66 -4.73 2.50
N ASP A 34 -14.56 -4.12 1.75
CA ASP A 34 -15.71 -4.79 1.15
C ASP A 34 -15.33 -5.57 -0.13
N SER A 35 -14.33 -5.09 -0.88
CA SER A 35 -13.80 -5.76 -2.07
C SER A 35 -13.19 -7.12 -1.72
N SER A 36 -13.71 -8.20 -2.33
CA SER A 36 -13.15 -9.56 -2.19
C SER A 36 -11.70 -9.63 -2.69
N LEU A 37 -11.44 -9.05 -3.86
CA LEU A 37 -10.12 -9.03 -4.47
C LEU A 37 -9.09 -8.30 -3.61
N ALA A 38 -9.46 -7.16 -3.03
CA ALA A 38 -8.54 -6.42 -2.17
C ALA A 38 -8.27 -7.16 -0.85
N ARG A 39 -9.29 -7.81 -0.27
CA ARG A 39 -9.10 -8.69 0.89
C ARG A 39 -8.17 -9.85 0.62
N GLU A 40 -8.28 -10.48 -0.55
CA GLU A 40 -7.35 -11.53 -0.97
C GLU A 40 -5.91 -11.01 -1.05
N VAL A 41 -5.71 -9.84 -1.65
CA VAL A 41 -4.38 -9.21 -1.74
C VAL A 41 -3.81 -8.90 -0.34
N VAL A 42 -4.61 -8.35 0.57
CA VAL A 42 -4.18 -8.08 1.94
C VAL A 42 -3.81 -9.37 2.67
N ALA A 43 -4.64 -10.41 2.55
CA ALA A 43 -4.39 -11.71 3.15
C ALA A 43 -3.10 -12.34 2.62
N GLU A 44 -2.82 -12.23 1.31
CA GLU A 44 -1.57 -12.68 0.71
C GLU A 44 -0.36 -11.92 1.24
N LEU A 45 -0.40 -10.58 1.24
CA LEU A 45 0.69 -9.77 1.78
C LEU A 45 0.96 -10.09 3.26
N ARG A 46 -0.09 -10.39 4.03
CA ARG A 46 0.02 -10.80 5.43
C ARG A 46 0.66 -12.18 5.55
N ASN A 47 0.21 -13.14 4.75
CA ASN A 47 0.77 -14.50 4.73
C ASN A 47 2.23 -14.51 4.26
N GLU A 48 2.60 -13.60 3.36
CA GLU A 48 3.99 -13.38 2.93
C GLU A 48 4.84 -12.64 3.99
N GLY A 49 4.22 -12.11 5.04
CA GLY A 49 4.90 -11.37 6.10
C GLY A 49 5.36 -9.96 5.68
N TYR A 50 4.69 -9.37 4.68
CA TYR A 50 4.96 -8.00 4.24
C TYR A 50 4.11 -6.98 4.97
N VAL A 51 2.89 -7.34 5.36
CA VAL A 51 2.01 -6.50 6.17
C VAL A 51 1.58 -7.22 7.43
N GLU A 52 1.30 -6.46 8.48
CA GLU A 52 0.61 -6.94 9.66
C GLU A 52 -0.80 -6.37 9.68
N GLU A 53 -1.77 -7.21 10.03
CA GLU A 53 -3.18 -6.83 10.17
C GLU A 53 -3.58 -7.01 11.63
N GLN A 54 -3.91 -5.91 12.32
CA GLN A 54 -4.31 -5.97 13.73
C GLN A 54 -5.79 -6.33 13.84
N VAL A 55 -6.63 -5.67 13.08
CA VAL A 55 -8.05 -5.97 12.88
C VAL A 55 -8.39 -5.79 11.41
N ARG A 56 -9.54 -6.34 10.98
CA ARG A 56 -9.92 -6.31 9.57
C ARG A 56 -9.92 -4.87 9.03
N GLY A 57 -9.06 -4.62 8.05
CA GLY A 57 -8.91 -3.30 7.43
C GLY A 57 -7.95 -2.35 8.13
N VAL A 58 -7.30 -2.75 9.23
CA VAL A 58 -6.28 -1.95 9.92
C VAL A 58 -4.95 -2.66 9.80
N ILE A 59 -4.10 -2.15 8.92
CA ILE A 59 -2.87 -2.81 8.50
C ILE A 59 -1.67 -1.88 8.61
N ARG A 60 -0.48 -2.44 8.82
CA ARG A 60 0.79 -1.72 8.71
C ARG A 60 1.77 -2.45 7.83
N LEU A 61 2.73 -1.71 7.28
CA LEU A 61 3.86 -2.32 6.58
C LEU A 61 4.85 -2.88 7.61
N THR A 62 5.44 -4.03 7.30
CA THR A 62 6.60 -4.54 8.03
C THR A 62 7.88 -4.01 7.40
N LEU A 63 9.00 -4.06 8.15
CA LEU A 63 10.33 -3.78 7.61
C LEU A 63 10.60 -4.58 6.34
N ARG A 64 10.23 -5.88 6.32
CA ARG A 64 10.39 -6.76 5.16
C ARG A 64 9.58 -6.30 3.95
N GLY A 65 8.33 -5.88 4.18
CA GLY A 65 7.46 -5.33 3.14
C GLY A 65 8.01 -4.03 2.55
N TYR A 66 8.56 -3.16 3.41
CA TYR A 66 9.19 -1.91 3.01
C TYR A 66 10.47 -2.16 2.18
N GLU A 67 11.34 -3.05 2.63
CA GLU A 67 12.56 -3.42 1.87
C GLU A 67 12.23 -4.01 0.51
N LEU A 68 11.19 -4.84 0.41
CA LEU A 68 10.73 -5.36 -0.89
C LEU A 68 10.25 -4.24 -1.80
N HIS A 69 9.47 -3.29 -1.27
CA HIS A 69 8.98 -2.15 -2.03
C HIS A 69 10.14 -1.27 -2.52
N LYS A 70 11.11 -0.97 -1.64
CA LYS A 70 12.27 -0.14 -1.94
C LYS A 70 13.26 -0.79 -2.91
N ASN A 71 13.44 -2.11 -2.83
CA ASN A 71 14.35 -2.86 -3.70
C ASN A 71 13.70 -3.29 -5.03
N LYS A 72 12.39 -3.09 -5.21
CA LYS A 72 11.76 -3.30 -6.51
C LYS A 72 12.23 -2.19 -7.46
N PRO A 73 12.83 -2.53 -8.62
CA PRO A 73 13.05 -1.54 -9.65
C PRO A 73 11.68 -0.99 -10.05
N LEU A 74 11.47 0.32 -9.82
CA LEU A 74 10.22 0.99 -10.18
C LEU A 74 9.83 0.59 -11.60
N PRO A 75 8.61 0.09 -11.84
CA PRO A 75 8.13 -0.09 -13.20
C PRO A 75 8.27 1.26 -13.91
N TYR A 76 8.73 1.23 -15.17
CA TYR A 76 9.16 2.40 -15.95
C TYR A 76 8.14 3.56 -15.96
N THR A 77 6.87 3.28 -15.66
CA THR A 77 5.77 4.23 -15.48
C THR A 77 5.90 5.18 -14.28
N TYR A 78 6.72 4.86 -13.26
CA TYR A 78 6.90 5.71 -12.06
C TYR A 78 8.23 6.47 -12.02
N ARG A 79 9.15 6.24 -12.96
CA ARG A 79 10.46 6.92 -13.01
C ARG A 79 10.36 8.45 -13.18
N ASN A 80 9.24 8.97 -13.67
CA ASN A 80 9.00 10.41 -13.79
C ASN A 80 8.39 11.07 -12.53
N LEU A 81 7.96 10.29 -11.53
CA LEU A 81 7.39 10.84 -10.28
C LEU A 81 8.44 11.07 -9.19
N GLY A 82 9.62 10.45 -9.31
CA GLY A 82 10.76 10.69 -8.39
C GLY A 82 11.50 12.02 -8.60
N GLN A 83 11.16 12.78 -9.65
CA GLN A 83 11.72 14.12 -9.92
C GLN A 83 10.71 15.26 -9.72
N ALA A 84 9.42 14.94 -9.62
CA ALA A 84 8.39 15.91 -9.30
C ALA A 84 8.18 15.90 -7.79
N ARG A 85 8.82 16.85 -7.10
CA ARG A 85 8.44 17.26 -5.74
C ARG A 85 6.92 17.28 -5.62
N ALA A 86 6.42 16.53 -4.63
CA ALA A 86 5.20 16.82 -3.89
C ALA A 86 4.07 17.48 -4.71
N SER A 87 3.41 16.73 -5.59
CA SER A 87 2.09 17.06 -6.13
C SER A 87 1.62 15.90 -7.01
N SER A 88 0.50 15.27 -6.64
CA SER A 88 -0.22 14.26 -7.43
C SER A 88 0.24 12.80 -7.22
N ALA A 89 -0.10 12.24 -6.05
CA ALA A 89 -0.38 10.81 -5.98
C ALA A 89 -1.50 10.48 -6.98
N PRO A 90 -1.37 9.44 -7.83
CA PRO A 90 -2.44 9.07 -8.75
C PRO A 90 -3.66 8.63 -7.95
N ALA A 91 -4.84 8.78 -8.55
CA ALA A 91 -6.18 8.55 -7.99
C ALA A 91 -6.42 7.19 -7.27
N LEU A 92 -5.44 6.29 -7.24
CA LEU A 92 -5.46 5.02 -6.52
C LEU A 92 -5.34 5.20 -5.01
N SER A 93 -4.57 6.16 -4.48
CA SER A 93 -4.49 6.39 -3.02
C SER A 93 -5.87 6.73 -2.43
N ARG A 94 -6.71 7.43 -3.20
CA ARG A 94 -8.08 7.80 -2.81
C ARG A 94 -9.06 6.63 -2.83
N PHE A 95 -8.74 5.57 -3.57
CA PHE A 95 -9.58 4.36 -3.67
C PHE A 95 -9.30 3.40 -2.51
N VAL A 96 -8.04 3.36 -2.04
CA VAL A 96 -7.57 2.32 -1.13
C VAL A 96 -7.71 2.70 0.34
N PHE A 97 -7.52 3.98 0.70
CA PHE A 97 -7.52 4.45 2.07
C PHE A 97 -8.49 5.63 2.27
N GLU A 98 -9.08 5.74 3.45
CA GLU A 98 -9.94 6.87 3.83
C GLU A 98 -9.10 7.83 4.70
N ASN A 99 -8.80 9.03 4.19
CA ASN A 99 -8.14 10.08 4.95
C ASN A 99 -9.03 10.45 6.15
N ARG A 100 -8.54 10.23 7.36
CA ARG A 100 -9.01 10.94 8.54
C ARG A 100 -8.13 12.15 8.80
#